data_AF-A0A2D4RUU8-F1
#
_entry.id   AF-A0A2D4RUU8-F1
#
_cell.length_a   1.000
_cell.length_b   1.000
_cell.length_c   1.000
_cell.angle_alpha   90.00
_cell.angle_beta   90.00
_cell.angle_gamma   90.00
#
_symmetry.space_group_name_H-M   'P 1'
#
loop_
_entity.id
_entity.type
_entity.pdbx_description
1 polymer ?
#
loop_
_entity_poly.entity_id
_entity_poly.type
_entity_poly.pdbx_seq_one_letter_code
_entity_poly.pdbx_strand_id
1 'polypeptide(L)'
;MKHWMFSILIFLGSLSPTLAQTYSSEEVVVSGIDFSRFSAELKVDPNLDTTLAKRWARNIERNFCWSGVFTLVNSTYDYCQAKRETEMQIQLNQRENGLEFAVADLQGNVLLGEILQIKGDKISEDDIIRGVNQITERLTGVEGILGTSIAFTLKQPGRKKIIALTNTHGMGLRSLTNSKDISLLPRWSPDSTKLLYTTVGDRGTTIWMHNVLNNKADELRRGENGVTSGGTWYSNGNRVVATISMNANVDLYDIDIESGKTQRLTRHSSIDTAPTLSPDNRNLVFVSDRTGREQIYMRDRDSGSIYRLTFDGFSNSDPVWSPDGTRIVFSRSVNGRNQIFLMDPFGDDYQQLTNGGYNSEKPTWSPDGRQIVFAAERTGIFKLYVMFVDGTGVRRLTNTPRGFEETGASWSRRVLEGGS
;
A
#
# COMPACT_ATOMS: atom_id res chain seq x y z
N MET A 1 63.11 -37.30 29.49
CA MET A 1 63.52 -36.09 30.24
C MET A 1 62.29 -35.20 30.36
N LYS A 2 61.76 -35.09 31.59
CA LYS A 2 60.66 -34.23 32.11
C LYS A 2 59.25 -34.34 31.49
N HIS A 3 58.47 -35.26 32.06
CA HIS A 3 57.02 -35.14 32.28
C HIS A 3 56.73 -34.07 33.33
N TRP A 4 55.68 -33.26 33.13
CA TRP A 4 54.95 -32.58 34.21
C TRP A 4 53.43 -32.70 33.94
N MET A 5 52.77 -33.47 34.79
CA MET A 5 51.32 -33.41 35.02
C MET A 5 51.02 -32.16 35.85
N PHE A 6 49.96 -31.44 35.51
CA PHE A 6 49.21 -30.64 36.48
C PHE A 6 47.72 -30.89 36.28
N SER A 7 47.11 -31.49 37.30
CA SER A 7 45.68 -31.52 37.51
C SER A 7 45.23 -30.17 38.05
N ILE A 8 44.19 -29.58 37.48
CA ILE A 8 43.47 -28.45 38.08
C ILE A 8 42.01 -28.85 38.23
N LEU A 9 41.56 -28.83 39.49
CA LEU A 9 40.17 -28.97 39.91
C LEU A 9 39.33 -27.81 39.34
N ILE A 10 38.14 -28.11 38.83
CA ILE A 10 37.11 -27.09 38.59
C ILE A 10 35.96 -27.37 39.56
N PHE A 11 35.72 -26.38 40.42
CA PHE A 11 34.60 -26.30 41.35
C PHE A 11 33.27 -26.20 40.59
N LEU A 12 32.29 -27.01 41.01
CA LEU A 12 30.87 -26.79 40.74
C LEU A 12 30.43 -25.56 41.54
N GLY A 13 30.32 -24.41 40.86
CA GLY A 13 29.71 -23.20 41.37
C GLY A 13 28.46 -22.87 40.56
N SER A 14 27.30 -23.09 41.16
CA SER A 14 26.01 -22.62 40.64
C SER A 14 25.91 -21.10 40.79
N LEU A 15 25.98 -20.38 39.69
CA LEU A 15 25.53 -18.99 39.61
C LEU A 15 24.85 -18.79 38.26
N SER A 16 23.53 -18.73 38.30
CA SER A 16 22.70 -18.22 37.21
C SER A 16 23.02 -16.74 36.98
N PRO A 17 23.27 -16.30 35.75
CA PRO A 17 22.95 -14.96 35.34
C PRO A 17 21.68 -15.03 34.49
N THR A 18 20.57 -14.64 35.11
CA THR A 18 19.44 -14.03 34.40
C THR A 18 19.99 -13.04 33.39
N LEU A 19 19.89 -13.36 32.10
CA LEU A 19 20.05 -12.38 31.03
C LEU A 19 18.84 -11.46 31.08
N ALA A 20 18.95 -10.44 31.92
CA ALA A 20 18.17 -9.22 31.75
C ALA A 20 18.62 -8.63 30.41
N GLN A 21 17.81 -8.82 29.37
CA GLN A 21 17.89 -8.00 28.16
C GLN A 21 17.63 -6.56 28.61
N THR A 22 18.71 -5.83 28.82
CA THR A 22 18.67 -4.39 28.92
C THR A 22 18.31 -3.92 27.52
N TYR A 23 17.07 -3.47 27.35
CA TYR A 23 16.67 -2.75 26.14
C TYR A 23 17.56 -1.51 26.06
N SER A 24 18.55 -1.60 25.17
CA SER A 24 19.34 -0.45 24.71
C SER A 24 18.35 0.64 24.28
N SER A 25 18.60 1.87 24.69
CA SER A 25 17.88 3.07 24.22
C SER A 25 18.19 3.42 22.76
N GLU A 26 18.75 2.48 21.99
CA GLU A 26 18.81 2.56 20.54
C GLU A 26 17.43 2.21 20.01
N GLU A 27 16.77 3.22 19.45
CA GLU A 27 15.51 3.09 18.74
C GLU A 27 15.72 2.13 17.55
N VAL A 28 15.46 0.84 17.76
CA VAL A 28 15.44 -0.15 16.69
C VAL A 28 14.20 0.15 15.85
N VAL A 29 14.36 1.00 14.84
CA VAL A 29 13.33 1.28 13.85
C VAL A 29 13.17 0.03 12.99
N VAL A 30 12.25 -0.85 13.37
CA VAL A 30 11.87 -1.99 12.54
C VAL A 30 11.02 -1.47 11.39
N SER A 31 11.68 -1.11 10.29
CA SER A 31 11.06 -0.57 9.08
C SER A 31 11.47 -1.37 7.86
N GLY A 32 10.63 -1.36 6.82
CA GLY A 32 10.85 -2.08 5.58
C GLY A 32 9.73 -3.04 5.25
N ILE A 33 9.62 -3.41 3.98
CA ILE A 33 8.52 -4.22 3.46
C ILE A 33 8.64 -5.70 3.86
N ASP A 34 9.84 -6.14 4.21
CA ASP A 34 10.08 -7.48 4.78
C ASP A 34 9.83 -7.53 6.31
N PHE A 35 9.22 -6.49 6.88
CA PHE A 35 8.84 -6.42 8.28
C PHE A 35 7.86 -7.53 8.66
N SER A 36 8.25 -8.33 9.66
CA SER A 36 7.33 -9.24 10.33
C SER A 36 6.45 -8.48 11.30
N ARG A 37 5.13 -8.63 11.15
CA ARG A 37 4.13 -8.07 12.08
C ARG A 37 4.35 -8.56 13.51
N PHE A 38 4.16 -7.67 14.48
CA PHE A 38 4.21 -8.02 15.91
C PHE A 38 3.04 -8.94 16.27
N SER A 39 3.32 -10.02 16.96
CA SER A 39 2.30 -10.88 17.56
C SER A 39 1.88 -10.28 18.90
N ALA A 40 0.60 -9.95 19.07
CA ALA A 40 0.11 -9.35 20.31
C ALA A 40 -1.14 -10.01 20.87
N GLU A 41 -1.35 -9.89 22.18
CA GLU A 41 -2.57 -10.35 22.85
C GLU A 41 -3.40 -9.14 23.30
N LEU A 42 -4.70 -9.16 23.01
CA LEU A 42 -5.62 -8.12 23.48
C LEU A 42 -6.06 -8.41 24.93
N LYS A 43 -5.69 -7.54 25.86
CA LYS A 43 -6.09 -7.56 27.27
C LYS A 43 -7.09 -6.45 27.53
N VAL A 44 -8.22 -6.78 28.14
CA VAL A 44 -9.28 -5.83 28.47
C VAL A 44 -9.39 -5.72 29.98
N ASP A 45 -9.40 -4.49 30.50
CA ASP A 45 -9.60 -4.21 31.92
C ASP A 45 -10.88 -4.88 32.43
N PRO A 46 -10.80 -5.74 33.46
CA PRO A 46 -11.96 -6.43 34.03
C PRO A 46 -13.05 -5.51 34.56
N ASN A 47 -12.73 -4.25 34.86
CA ASN A 47 -13.69 -3.27 35.39
C ASN A 47 -14.56 -2.62 34.31
N LEU A 48 -14.25 -2.83 33.02
CA LEU A 48 -15.07 -2.31 31.93
C LEU A 48 -16.39 -3.07 31.82
N ASP A 49 -17.48 -2.36 31.49
CA ASP A 49 -18.77 -3.00 31.18
C ASP A 49 -18.58 -4.09 30.11
N THR A 50 -18.96 -5.33 30.43
CA THR A 50 -18.61 -6.49 29.59
C THR A 50 -19.20 -6.44 28.18
N THR A 51 -20.32 -5.75 27.96
CA THR A 51 -20.96 -5.65 26.65
C THR A 51 -20.31 -4.56 25.81
N LEU A 52 -20.12 -3.38 26.39
CA LEU A 52 -19.43 -2.25 25.73
C LEU A 52 -17.97 -2.58 25.46
N ALA A 53 -17.28 -3.19 26.44
CA ALA A 53 -15.89 -3.61 26.32
C ALA A 53 -15.68 -4.53 25.12
N LYS A 54 -16.53 -5.54 24.91
CA LYS A 54 -16.45 -6.45 23.75
C LYS A 54 -16.60 -5.70 22.42
N ARG A 55 -17.49 -4.71 22.37
CA ARG A 55 -17.71 -3.90 21.16
C ARG A 55 -16.51 -3.00 20.86
N TRP A 56 -16.00 -2.30 21.87
CA TRP A 56 -14.85 -1.42 21.75
C TRP A 56 -13.58 -2.20 21.41
N ALA A 57 -13.34 -3.31 22.11
CA ALA A 57 -12.26 -4.25 21.84
C ALA A 57 -12.25 -4.68 20.38
N ARG A 58 -13.39 -5.11 19.81
CA ARG A 58 -13.47 -5.50 18.40
C ARG A 58 -13.12 -4.38 17.42
N ASN A 59 -13.56 -3.15 17.69
CA ASN A 59 -13.25 -2.00 16.84
C ASN A 59 -11.76 -1.64 16.90
N ILE A 60 -11.17 -1.67 18.10
CA ILE A 60 -9.75 -1.38 18.31
C ILE A 60 -8.88 -2.48 17.70
N GLU A 61 -9.22 -3.74 17.96
CA GLU A 61 -8.63 -4.94 17.35
C GLU A 61 -8.58 -4.80 15.82
N ARG A 62 -9.71 -4.48 15.18
CA ARG A 62 -9.78 -4.30 13.72
C ARG A 62 -8.78 -3.25 13.22
N ASN A 63 -8.65 -2.12 13.91
CA ASN A 63 -7.75 -1.05 13.49
C ASN A 63 -6.28 -1.43 13.66
N PHE A 64 -5.92 -2.07 14.77
CA PHE A 64 -4.57 -2.61 14.94
C PHE A 64 -4.23 -3.65 13.87
N CYS A 65 -5.16 -4.55 13.55
CA CYS A 65 -5.00 -5.49 12.43
C CYS A 65 -4.82 -4.78 11.10
N TRP A 66 -5.68 -3.79 10.79
CA TRP A 66 -5.65 -3.06 9.52
C TRP A 66 -4.48 -2.10 9.39
N SER A 67 -3.78 -1.78 10.47
CA SER A 67 -2.51 -1.03 10.39
C SER A 67 -1.44 -1.81 9.62
N GLY A 68 -1.54 -3.15 9.58
CA GLY A 68 -0.50 -3.99 9.02
C GLY A 68 0.75 -4.10 9.88
N VAL A 69 0.72 -3.60 11.13
CA VAL A 69 1.83 -3.71 12.09
C VAL A 69 1.65 -4.90 13.03
N PHE A 70 0.40 -5.31 13.30
CA PHE A 70 0.09 -6.33 14.29
C PHE A 70 -0.65 -7.54 13.71
N THR A 71 -0.43 -8.68 14.36
CA THR A 71 -1.32 -9.85 14.37
C THR A 71 -1.74 -10.12 15.81
N LEU A 72 -2.93 -10.67 16.01
CA LEU A 72 -3.51 -10.82 17.33
C LEU A 72 -3.83 -12.27 17.66
N VAL A 73 -3.44 -12.69 18.87
CA VAL A 73 -3.77 -14.00 19.44
C VAL A 73 -5.26 -14.05 19.73
N ASN A 74 -5.93 -15.13 19.29
CA ASN A 74 -7.37 -15.31 19.43
C ASN A 74 -8.20 -14.16 18.83
N SER A 75 -7.72 -13.60 17.71
CA SER A 75 -8.44 -12.55 17.00
C SER A 75 -9.84 -13.00 16.61
N THR A 76 -10.80 -12.08 16.60
CA THR A 76 -12.13 -12.31 15.99
C THR A 76 -12.09 -12.27 14.47
N TYR A 77 -10.94 -11.91 13.88
CA TYR A 77 -10.70 -11.78 12.46
C TYR A 77 -9.68 -12.81 11.97
N ASP A 78 -10.11 -13.79 11.18
CA ASP A 78 -9.24 -14.87 10.66
C ASP A 78 -7.96 -14.35 9.97
N TYR A 79 -8.06 -13.21 9.29
CA TYR A 79 -6.91 -12.59 8.60
C TYR A 79 -5.88 -11.95 9.52
N CYS A 80 -6.19 -11.77 10.81
CA CYS A 80 -5.34 -11.13 11.79
C CYS A 80 -4.77 -12.11 12.81
N GLN A 81 -5.09 -13.41 12.71
CA GLN A 81 -4.63 -14.40 13.68
C GLN A 81 -3.11 -14.47 13.73
N ALA A 82 -2.58 -14.30 14.94
CA ALA A 82 -1.16 -14.53 15.22
C ALA A 82 -0.84 -16.03 15.10
N LYS A 83 0.30 -16.33 14.45
CA LYS A 83 0.85 -17.69 14.31
C LYS A 83 2.12 -17.91 15.12
N ARG A 84 2.60 -16.85 15.79
CA ARG A 84 3.84 -16.80 16.55
C ARG A 84 3.52 -16.57 18.02
N GLU A 85 4.50 -16.80 18.87
CA GLU A 85 4.42 -16.45 20.30
C GLU A 85 4.13 -14.96 20.47
N THR A 86 3.43 -14.62 21.54
CA THR A 86 3.09 -13.24 21.88
C THR A 86 4.37 -12.45 22.19
N GLU A 87 4.53 -11.31 21.53
CA GLU A 87 5.66 -10.39 21.70
C GLU A 87 5.23 -9.14 22.48
N MET A 88 3.96 -8.74 22.38
CA MET A 88 3.42 -7.54 23.00
C MET A 88 2.00 -7.76 23.55
N GLN A 89 1.54 -6.85 24.40
CA GLN A 89 0.14 -6.76 24.78
C GLN A 89 -0.49 -5.52 24.16
N ILE A 90 -1.73 -5.64 23.70
CA ILE A 90 -2.60 -4.50 23.45
C ILE A 90 -3.57 -4.43 24.63
N GLN A 91 -3.54 -3.36 25.39
CA GLN A 91 -4.36 -3.18 26.58
C GLN A 91 -5.50 -2.21 26.29
N LEU A 92 -6.67 -2.50 26.85
CA LEU A 92 -7.82 -1.62 26.89
C LEU A 92 -8.14 -1.29 28.35
N ASN A 93 -7.75 -0.09 28.80
CA ASN A 93 -7.73 0.30 30.21
C ASN A 93 -8.80 1.37 30.47
N GLN A 94 -9.57 1.21 31.55
CA GLN A 94 -10.47 2.28 32.01
C GLN A 94 -9.64 3.39 32.65
N ARG A 95 -9.89 4.65 32.26
CA ARG A 95 -9.29 5.85 32.87
C ARG A 95 -10.40 6.77 33.41
N GLU A 96 -10.03 7.70 34.28
CA GLU A 96 -10.99 8.64 34.90
C GLU A 96 -11.78 9.45 33.85
N ASN A 97 -11.13 9.82 32.74
CA ASN A 97 -11.70 10.66 31.69
C ASN A 97 -11.82 9.96 30.33
N GLY A 98 -11.93 8.63 30.30
CA GLY A 98 -12.11 7.91 29.05
C GLY A 98 -11.59 6.47 29.05
N LEU A 99 -11.33 5.98 27.84
CA LEU A 99 -10.82 4.65 27.56
C LEU A 99 -9.42 4.78 26.98
N GLU A 100 -8.41 4.21 27.62
CA GLU A 100 -7.08 4.14 27.01
C GLU A 100 -6.95 2.84 26.24
N PHE A 101 -6.41 2.92 25.02
CA PHE A 101 -5.82 1.75 24.38
C PHE A 101 -4.32 1.93 24.24
N ALA A 102 -3.56 0.90 24.58
CA ALA A 102 -2.12 1.00 24.70
C ALA A 102 -1.42 -0.27 24.21
N VAL A 103 -0.20 -0.11 23.73
CA VAL A 103 0.75 -1.21 23.51
C VAL A 103 1.66 -1.28 24.73
N ALA A 104 1.81 -2.48 25.27
CA ALA A 104 2.59 -2.78 26.47
C ALA A 104 3.55 -3.95 26.22
N ASP A 105 4.58 -4.05 27.05
CA ASP A 105 5.45 -5.22 27.08
C ASP A 105 4.73 -6.47 27.63
N LEU A 106 5.43 -7.61 27.67
CA LEU A 106 4.86 -8.87 28.18
C LEU A 106 4.56 -8.84 29.68
N GLN A 107 5.19 -7.94 30.43
CA GLN A 107 4.93 -7.72 31.86
C GLN A 107 3.73 -6.80 32.09
N GLY A 108 3.20 -6.18 31.03
CA GLY A 108 2.06 -5.28 31.07
C GLY A 108 2.44 -3.82 31.32
N ASN A 109 3.71 -3.45 31.24
CA ASN A 109 4.14 -2.05 31.33
C ASN A 109 3.81 -1.35 30.01
N VAL A 110 3.00 -0.29 30.09
CA VAL A 110 2.60 0.51 28.93
C VAL A 110 3.82 1.18 28.31
N LEU A 111 4.03 0.93 27.01
CA LEU A 111 5.07 1.57 26.20
C LEU A 111 4.52 2.82 25.50
N LEU A 112 3.33 2.67 24.90
CA LEU A 112 2.65 3.70 24.11
C LEU A 112 1.14 3.57 24.34
N GLY A 113 0.43 4.68 24.52
CA GLY A 113 -1.00 4.65 24.77
C GLY A 113 -1.69 5.92 24.31
N GLU A 114 -2.96 5.78 23.97
CA GLU A 114 -3.82 6.86 23.50
C GLU A 114 -5.15 6.83 24.25
N ILE A 115 -5.60 8.01 24.68
CA ILE A 115 -6.83 8.16 25.46
C ILE A 115 -7.97 8.57 24.54
N LEU A 116 -9.00 7.72 24.47
CA LEU A 116 -10.25 7.97 23.78
C LEU A 116 -11.26 8.63 24.69
N GLN A 117 -11.88 9.69 24.19
CA GLN A 117 -13.04 10.30 24.84
C GLN A 117 -14.28 9.45 24.59
N ILE A 118 -14.98 9.09 25.66
CA ILE A 118 -16.23 8.33 25.59
C ILE A 118 -17.40 9.32 25.56
N LYS A 119 -18.26 9.24 24.54
CA LYS A 119 -19.50 10.04 24.44
C LYS A 119 -20.72 9.13 24.59
N GLY A 120 -21.25 9.03 25.80
CA GLY A 120 -22.27 8.03 26.16
C GLY A 120 -21.66 6.63 26.07
N ASP A 121 -22.21 5.77 25.21
CA ASP A 121 -21.71 4.40 25.00
C ASP A 121 -20.83 4.27 23.74
N LYS A 122 -20.41 5.39 23.15
CA LYS A 122 -19.73 5.43 21.85
C LYS A 122 -18.32 5.98 21.99
N ILE A 123 -17.41 5.32 21.29
CA ILE A 123 -16.07 5.81 20.94
C ILE A 123 -16.05 6.19 19.46
N SER A 124 -15.28 7.22 19.11
CA SER A 124 -15.14 7.68 17.73
C SER A 124 -14.20 6.78 16.95
N GLU A 125 -14.60 6.34 15.76
CA GLU A 125 -13.71 5.58 14.86
C GLU A 125 -12.51 6.42 14.43
N ASP A 126 -12.72 7.72 14.20
CA ASP A 126 -11.64 8.63 13.78
C ASP A 126 -10.60 8.82 14.90
N ASP A 127 -11.03 8.77 16.17
CA ASP A 127 -10.11 8.85 17.31
C ASP A 127 -9.30 7.56 17.44
N ILE A 128 -9.91 6.39 17.22
CA ILE A 128 -9.19 5.10 17.16
C ILE A 128 -8.17 5.12 16.02
N ILE A 129 -8.60 5.54 14.82
CA ILE A 129 -7.72 5.62 13.63
C ILE A 129 -6.51 6.52 13.93
N ARG A 130 -6.73 7.71 14.51
CA ARG A 130 -5.65 8.62 14.88
C ARG A 130 -4.69 7.99 15.87
N GLY A 131 -5.21 7.45 16.97
CA GLY A 131 -4.35 6.89 18.01
C GLY A 131 -3.61 5.62 17.56
N VAL A 132 -4.24 4.75 16.77
CA VAL A 132 -3.54 3.59 16.20
C VAL A 132 -2.43 4.04 15.25
N ASN A 133 -2.66 5.03 14.39
CA ASN A 133 -1.61 5.57 13.53
C ASN A 133 -0.45 6.14 14.37
N GLN A 134 -0.73 6.92 15.41
CA GLN A 134 0.29 7.49 16.31
C GLN A 134 1.12 6.39 17.00
N ILE A 135 0.46 5.35 17.52
CA ILE A 135 1.17 4.20 18.12
C ILE A 135 2.04 3.50 17.08
N THR A 136 1.50 3.19 15.90
CA THR A 136 2.26 2.46 14.87
C THR A 136 3.40 3.27 14.29
N GLU A 137 3.25 4.59 14.19
CA GLU A 137 4.29 5.50 13.74
C GLU A 137 5.42 5.56 14.77
N ARG A 138 5.09 5.71 16.06
CA ARG A 138 6.10 5.70 17.14
C ARG A 138 6.81 4.35 17.28
N LEU A 139 6.15 3.23 16.95
CA LEU A 139 6.77 1.91 17.00
C LEU A 139 7.68 1.62 15.82
N THR A 140 7.32 2.11 14.63
CA THR A 140 7.95 1.67 13.38
C THR A 140 8.73 2.75 12.66
N GLY A 141 8.62 4.01 13.09
CA GLY A 141 9.17 5.17 12.41
C GLY A 141 8.50 5.52 11.07
N VAL A 142 7.41 4.84 10.71
CA VAL A 142 6.70 5.01 9.43
C VAL A 142 5.28 5.51 9.68
N GLU A 143 4.89 6.57 8.98
CA GLU A 143 3.56 7.18 9.07
C GLU A 143 2.43 6.14 8.89
N GLY A 144 1.46 6.17 9.81
CA GLY A 144 0.29 5.28 9.77
C GLY A 144 -0.70 5.63 8.65
N ILE A 145 -1.16 4.61 7.93
CA ILE A 145 -2.00 4.77 6.74
C ILE A 145 -3.51 4.74 7.00
N LEU A 146 -3.97 4.49 8.23
CA LEU A 146 -5.39 4.35 8.48
C LEU A 146 -6.12 5.68 8.22
N GLY A 147 -7.24 5.59 7.50
CA GLY A 147 -8.06 6.73 7.11
C GLY A 147 -7.61 7.47 5.84
N THR A 148 -6.46 7.11 5.24
CA THR A 148 -6.00 7.72 3.98
C THR A 148 -6.94 7.38 2.81
N SER A 149 -6.83 8.15 1.73
CA SER A 149 -7.74 8.07 0.59
C SER A 149 -7.23 7.09 -0.47
N ILE A 150 -8.16 6.31 -1.02
CA ILE A 150 -7.93 5.42 -2.16
C ILE A 150 -8.79 5.94 -3.30
N ALA A 151 -8.12 6.41 -4.36
CA ALA A 151 -8.76 6.81 -5.60
C ALA A 151 -8.83 5.61 -6.54
N PHE A 152 -9.93 5.42 -7.24
CA PHE A 152 -10.08 4.29 -8.14
C PHE A 152 -11.08 4.57 -9.27
N THR A 153 -10.99 3.77 -10.32
CA THR A 153 -11.95 3.79 -11.42
C THR A 153 -13.20 3.03 -11.01
N LEU A 154 -14.35 3.69 -11.02
CA LEU A 154 -15.66 3.14 -10.69
C LEU A 154 -16.58 3.14 -11.92
N LYS A 155 -17.21 2.00 -12.20
CA LYS A 155 -18.24 1.82 -13.22
C LYS A 155 -19.54 1.37 -12.56
N GLN A 156 -20.56 2.22 -12.62
CA GLN A 156 -21.91 1.85 -12.21
C GLN A 156 -22.71 1.29 -13.40
N PRO A 157 -23.71 0.43 -13.18
CA PRO A 157 -24.62 -0.03 -14.24
C PRO A 157 -25.23 1.16 -14.99
N GLY A 158 -25.16 1.15 -16.32
CA GLY A 158 -25.71 2.21 -17.19
C GLY A 158 -25.00 3.57 -17.13
N ARG A 159 -23.89 3.72 -16.39
CA ARG A 159 -23.13 4.99 -16.29
C ARG A 159 -21.74 4.87 -16.89
N LYS A 160 -21.10 5.97 -17.28
CA LYS A 160 -19.69 5.95 -17.72
C LYS A 160 -18.75 5.71 -16.52
N LYS A 161 -17.50 5.31 -16.80
CA LYS A 161 -16.48 5.14 -15.74
C LYS A 161 -16.08 6.52 -15.21
N ILE A 162 -15.96 6.63 -13.88
CA ILE A 162 -15.55 7.85 -13.18
C ILE A 162 -14.40 7.51 -12.24
N ILE A 163 -13.70 8.54 -11.75
CA ILE A 163 -12.86 8.41 -10.56
C ILE A 163 -13.71 8.60 -9.31
N ALA A 164 -13.62 7.65 -8.39
CA ALA A 164 -14.22 7.70 -7.07
C ALA A 164 -13.14 7.64 -5.99
N LEU A 165 -13.49 8.12 -4.79
CA LEU A 165 -12.66 8.09 -3.59
C LEU A 165 -13.35 7.29 -2.49
N THR A 166 -12.58 6.55 -1.71
CA THR A 166 -12.99 5.93 -0.44
C THR A 166 -11.80 5.94 0.53
N ASN A 167 -11.99 5.68 1.81
CA ASN A 167 -10.88 5.51 2.74
C ASN A 167 -10.46 4.03 2.88
N THR A 168 -9.42 3.76 3.68
CA THR A 168 -8.90 2.41 3.97
C THR A 168 -9.92 1.43 4.57
N HIS A 169 -11.03 1.96 5.10
CA HIS A 169 -12.14 1.22 5.71
C HIS A 169 -13.32 1.03 4.74
N GLY A 170 -13.20 1.49 3.49
CA GLY A 170 -14.27 1.42 2.50
C GLY A 170 -15.41 2.41 2.76
N MET A 171 -15.19 3.39 3.64
CA MET A 171 -16.15 4.43 4.00
C MET A 171 -15.96 5.68 3.15
N GLY A 172 -16.93 6.59 3.20
CA GLY A 172 -16.83 7.90 2.54
C GLY A 172 -16.80 7.84 1.01
N LEU A 173 -17.42 6.82 0.41
CA LEU A 173 -17.50 6.66 -1.04
C LEU A 173 -18.10 7.90 -1.69
N ARG A 174 -17.33 8.57 -2.53
CA ARG A 174 -17.76 9.76 -3.29
C ARG A 174 -17.16 9.79 -4.68
N SER A 175 -17.84 10.43 -5.61
CA SER A 175 -17.26 10.74 -6.93
C SER A 175 -16.28 11.89 -6.82
N LEU A 176 -15.15 11.80 -7.52
CA LEU A 176 -14.22 12.92 -7.73
C LEU A 176 -14.50 13.57 -9.08
N THR A 177 -14.68 12.76 -10.12
CA THR A 177 -15.00 13.23 -11.47
C THR A 177 -16.46 13.04 -11.80
N ASN A 178 -17.06 14.01 -12.48
CA ASN A 178 -18.40 13.91 -13.08
C ASN A 178 -18.36 14.22 -14.60
N SER A 179 -17.30 13.78 -15.27
CA SER A 179 -17.08 14.07 -16.69
C SER A 179 -18.13 13.39 -17.59
N LYS A 180 -18.42 14.02 -18.73
CA LYS A 180 -19.16 13.38 -19.83
C LYS A 180 -18.34 12.26 -20.49
N ASP A 181 -17.03 12.21 -20.24
CA ASP A 181 -16.10 11.21 -20.76
C ASP A 181 -15.80 10.13 -19.70
N ILE A 182 -15.26 9.00 -20.16
CA ILE A 182 -14.79 7.93 -19.27
C ILE A 182 -13.53 8.43 -18.56
N SER A 183 -13.47 8.35 -17.22
CA SER A 183 -12.26 8.69 -16.43
C SER A 183 -11.65 7.41 -15.84
N LEU A 184 -10.34 7.22 -16.03
CA LEU A 184 -9.58 6.01 -15.68
C LEU A 184 -8.21 6.34 -15.08
N LEU A 185 -7.57 5.31 -14.48
CA LEU A 185 -6.15 5.30 -14.10
C LEU A 185 -5.75 6.46 -13.18
N PRO A 186 -6.43 6.66 -12.03
CA PRO A 186 -6.07 7.69 -11.08
C PRO A 186 -4.66 7.44 -10.49
N ARG A 187 -3.86 8.50 -10.30
CA ARG A 187 -2.54 8.44 -9.64
C ARG A 187 -2.31 9.67 -8.75
N TRP A 188 -2.23 9.46 -7.45
CA TRP A 188 -1.93 10.50 -6.47
C TRP A 188 -0.56 11.12 -6.68
N SER A 189 -0.48 12.45 -6.52
CA SER A 189 0.80 13.15 -6.37
C SER A 189 1.51 12.75 -5.07
N PRO A 190 2.83 12.91 -4.98
CA PRO A 190 3.60 12.50 -3.79
C PRO A 190 3.15 13.16 -2.48
N ASP A 191 2.59 14.36 -2.57
CA ASP A 191 2.05 15.16 -1.47
C ASP A 191 0.55 14.92 -1.21
N SER A 192 -0.10 14.03 -1.99
CA SER A 192 -1.54 13.74 -1.93
C SER A 192 -2.48 14.93 -2.13
N THR A 193 -2.00 16.05 -2.71
CA THR A 193 -2.84 17.23 -2.99
C THR A 193 -3.45 17.23 -4.39
N LYS A 194 -2.92 16.41 -5.30
CA LYS A 194 -3.36 16.31 -6.69
C LYS A 194 -3.52 14.87 -7.13
N LEU A 195 -4.36 14.67 -8.14
CA LEU A 195 -4.60 13.38 -8.77
C LEU A 195 -4.47 13.51 -10.29
N LEU A 196 -3.58 12.73 -10.90
CA LEU A 196 -3.62 12.51 -12.35
C LEU A 196 -4.70 11.51 -12.68
N TYR A 197 -5.39 11.70 -13.79
CA TYR A 197 -6.26 10.68 -14.36
C TYR A 197 -6.37 10.86 -15.87
N THR A 198 -6.77 9.81 -16.57
CA THR A 198 -6.97 9.85 -18.03
C THR A 198 -8.45 9.91 -18.35
N THR A 199 -8.87 10.83 -19.21
CA THR A 199 -10.19 10.78 -19.83
C THR A 199 -10.14 10.18 -21.22
N VAL A 200 -11.15 9.38 -21.56
CA VAL A 200 -11.37 8.85 -22.91
C VAL A 200 -12.73 9.35 -23.40
N GLY A 201 -12.70 10.18 -24.44
CA GLY A 201 -13.88 10.77 -25.07
C GLY A 201 -13.76 10.81 -26.59
N ASP A 202 -14.73 11.45 -27.25
CA ASP A 202 -14.82 11.49 -28.72
C ASP A 202 -13.62 12.20 -29.37
N ARG A 203 -12.96 13.09 -28.63
CA ARG A 203 -11.77 13.84 -29.07
C ARG A 203 -10.46 13.14 -28.73
N GLY A 204 -10.51 11.86 -28.37
CA GLY A 204 -9.35 11.06 -27.99
C GLY A 204 -9.11 11.04 -26.47
N THR A 205 -7.85 10.84 -26.10
CA THR A 205 -7.43 10.66 -24.71
C THR A 205 -6.74 11.92 -24.17
N THR A 206 -6.91 12.19 -22.88
CA THR A 206 -6.35 13.38 -22.23
C THR A 206 -5.95 13.06 -20.80
N ILE A 207 -4.75 13.43 -20.40
CA ILE A 207 -4.29 13.40 -19.01
C ILE A 207 -4.71 14.71 -18.36
N TRP A 208 -5.43 14.59 -17.25
CA TRP A 208 -5.88 15.67 -16.41
C TRP A 208 -5.14 15.66 -15.08
N MET A 209 -4.99 16.82 -14.48
CA MET A 209 -4.49 17.01 -13.12
C MET A 209 -5.58 17.66 -12.29
N HIS A 210 -6.07 16.94 -11.27
CA HIS A 210 -7.11 17.41 -10.35
C HIS A 210 -6.48 17.82 -9.02
N ASN A 211 -6.58 19.09 -8.63
CA ASN A 211 -6.29 19.51 -7.26
C ASN A 211 -7.49 19.18 -6.36
N VAL A 212 -7.31 18.24 -5.44
CA VAL A 212 -8.42 17.73 -4.62
C VAL A 212 -8.82 18.67 -3.48
N LEU A 213 -7.96 19.63 -3.12
CA LEU A 213 -8.22 20.57 -2.03
C LEU A 213 -9.22 21.66 -2.43
N ASN A 214 -9.12 22.16 -3.66
CA ASN A 214 -10.01 23.18 -4.20
C ASN A 214 -10.95 22.65 -5.31
N ASN A 215 -10.90 21.34 -5.59
CA ASN A 215 -11.69 20.66 -6.58
C ASN A 215 -11.55 21.21 -8.02
N LYS A 216 -10.38 21.75 -8.37
CA LYS A 216 -10.08 22.25 -9.72
C LYS A 216 -9.36 21.18 -10.54
N ALA A 217 -9.79 20.97 -11.79
CA ALA A 217 -9.12 20.09 -12.74
C ALA A 217 -8.59 20.89 -13.93
N ASP A 218 -7.31 20.72 -14.23
CA ASP A 218 -6.60 21.35 -15.35
C ASP A 218 -6.15 20.27 -16.35
N GLU A 219 -6.23 20.58 -17.64
CA GLU A 219 -5.70 19.71 -18.70
C GLU A 219 -4.18 19.75 -18.66
N LEU A 220 -3.54 18.58 -18.49
CA LEU A 220 -2.08 18.49 -18.52
C LEU A 220 -1.58 18.16 -19.93
N ARG A 221 -2.16 17.15 -20.57
CA ARG A 221 -1.76 16.74 -21.93
C ARG A 221 -2.88 16.03 -22.66
N ARG A 222 -3.28 16.57 -23.79
CA ARG A 222 -4.19 15.92 -24.76
C ARG A 222 -3.40 15.19 -25.83
N GLY A 223 -3.89 14.02 -26.25
CA GLY A 223 -3.30 13.28 -27.36
C GLY A 223 -3.59 13.91 -28.72
N GLU A 224 -2.58 14.00 -29.57
CA GLU A 224 -2.64 14.51 -30.95
C GLU A 224 -2.64 13.34 -31.93
N ASN A 225 -3.73 12.55 -31.94
CA ASN A 225 -3.90 11.30 -32.72
C ASN A 225 -3.24 10.06 -32.10
N GLY A 226 -3.87 9.55 -31.03
CA GLY A 226 -3.52 8.28 -30.42
C GLY A 226 -3.81 8.23 -28.92
N VAL A 227 -3.15 7.29 -28.24
CA VAL A 227 -3.25 7.13 -26.79
C VAL A 227 -2.35 8.14 -26.08
N THR A 228 -2.87 8.78 -25.04
CA THR A 228 -2.18 9.63 -24.09
C THR A 228 -2.79 9.28 -22.75
N SER A 229 -2.07 8.50 -21.95
CA SER A 229 -2.66 7.84 -20.80
C SER A 229 -1.67 7.62 -19.66
N GLY A 230 -2.28 7.46 -18.48
CA GLY A 230 -1.60 7.13 -17.23
C GLY A 230 -0.56 8.17 -16.83
N GLY A 231 0.27 7.74 -15.90
CA GLY A 231 1.52 8.40 -15.59
C GLY A 231 2.01 8.08 -14.19
N THR A 232 3.29 8.29 -13.96
CA THR A 232 3.89 8.25 -12.63
C THR A 232 4.48 9.61 -12.33
N TRP A 233 4.29 10.07 -11.10
CA TRP A 233 4.91 11.30 -10.63
C TRP A 233 6.39 11.06 -10.34
N TYR A 234 7.19 12.10 -10.56
CA TYR A 234 8.47 12.20 -9.87
C TYR A 234 8.21 12.51 -8.38
N SER A 235 9.10 12.08 -7.50
CA SER A 235 8.94 12.28 -6.05
C SER A 235 8.88 13.76 -5.62
N ASN A 236 9.41 14.68 -6.44
CA ASN A 236 9.30 16.13 -6.23
C ASN A 236 7.98 16.74 -6.70
N GLY A 237 7.12 16.00 -7.40
CA GLY A 237 5.81 16.46 -7.86
C GLY A 237 5.81 17.44 -9.03
N ASN A 238 6.95 17.78 -9.63
CA ASN A 238 7.03 18.80 -10.71
C ASN A 238 7.02 18.21 -12.12
N ARG A 239 7.19 16.89 -12.23
CA ARG A 239 7.23 16.16 -13.52
C ARG A 239 6.43 14.89 -13.42
N VAL A 240 6.00 14.39 -14.57
CA VAL A 240 5.35 13.09 -14.72
C VAL A 240 5.95 12.32 -15.88
N VAL A 241 5.99 11.00 -15.79
CA VAL A 241 6.26 10.13 -16.95
C VAL A 241 4.93 9.54 -17.40
N ALA A 242 4.55 9.72 -18.66
CA ALA A 242 3.29 9.28 -19.23
C ALA A 242 3.49 8.42 -20.48
N THR A 243 2.45 7.68 -20.86
CA THR A 243 2.38 6.96 -22.14
C THR A 243 1.80 7.88 -23.20
N ILE A 244 2.53 8.13 -24.30
CA ILE A 244 2.06 8.98 -25.40
C ILE A 244 2.31 8.28 -26.74
N SER A 245 1.28 8.28 -27.57
CA SER A 245 1.31 7.89 -28.97
C SER A 245 1.67 9.10 -29.83
N MET A 246 2.79 9.01 -30.55
CA MET A 246 3.19 9.99 -31.57
C MET A 246 3.56 9.25 -32.85
N ASN A 247 3.02 9.68 -33.99
CA ASN A 247 3.30 9.10 -35.31
C ASN A 247 3.14 7.56 -35.35
N ALA A 248 2.04 7.06 -34.78
CA ALA A 248 1.67 5.64 -34.71
C ALA A 248 2.60 4.72 -33.86
N ASN A 249 3.51 5.29 -33.07
CA ASN A 249 4.26 4.54 -32.05
C ASN A 249 3.90 5.01 -30.64
N VAL A 250 3.86 4.08 -29.67
CA VAL A 250 3.52 4.35 -28.28
C VAL A 250 4.77 4.24 -27.42
N ASP A 251 5.22 5.38 -26.88
CA ASP A 251 6.42 5.45 -26.05
C ASP A 251 6.16 6.15 -24.72
N LEU A 252 7.16 6.13 -23.86
CA LEU A 252 7.17 6.86 -22.60
C LEU A 252 7.74 8.25 -22.80
N TYR A 253 7.07 9.24 -22.22
CA TYR A 253 7.46 10.64 -22.27
C TYR A 253 7.49 11.20 -20.87
N ASP A 254 8.55 11.93 -20.58
CA ASP A 254 8.59 12.86 -19.47
C ASP A 254 7.85 14.15 -19.84
N ILE A 255 7.08 14.69 -18.89
CA ILE A 255 6.34 15.94 -19.02
C ILE A 255 6.67 16.81 -17.81
N ASP A 256 7.15 18.02 -18.08
CA ASP A 256 7.27 19.08 -17.08
C ASP A 256 5.89 19.73 -16.87
N ILE A 257 5.43 19.79 -15.62
CA ILE A 257 4.05 20.18 -15.31
C ILE A 257 3.83 21.67 -15.50
N GLU A 258 4.82 22.50 -15.20
CA GLU A 258 4.71 23.95 -15.28
C GLU A 258 4.74 24.44 -16.73
N SER A 259 5.70 23.96 -17.50
CA SER A 259 5.90 24.39 -18.89
C SER A 259 5.10 23.56 -19.91
N GLY A 260 4.63 22.37 -19.54
CA GLY A 260 4.04 21.40 -20.47
C GLY A 260 5.05 20.79 -21.45
N LYS A 261 6.35 21.08 -21.29
CA LYS A 261 7.40 20.57 -22.18
C LYS A 261 7.51 19.06 -22.05
N THR A 262 7.61 18.37 -23.19
CA THR A 262 7.71 16.91 -23.22
C THR A 262 9.07 16.44 -23.74
N GLN A 263 9.57 15.33 -23.19
CA GLN A 263 10.80 14.66 -23.62
C GLN A 263 10.55 13.16 -23.76
N ARG A 264 10.81 12.61 -24.94
CA ARG A 264 10.69 11.17 -25.21
C ARG A 264 11.78 10.37 -24.47
N LEU A 265 11.40 9.34 -23.73
CA LEU A 265 12.28 8.49 -22.90
C LEU A 265 12.61 7.14 -23.54
N THR A 266 11.66 6.55 -24.28
CA THR A 266 11.86 5.29 -25.02
C THR A 266 11.69 5.50 -26.52
N ARG A 267 12.37 4.70 -27.34
CA ARG A 267 12.43 4.88 -28.80
C ARG A 267 12.28 3.59 -29.61
N HIS A 268 11.83 2.52 -28.97
CA HIS A 268 11.67 1.24 -29.65
C HIS A 268 10.44 1.27 -30.55
N SER A 269 10.41 0.48 -31.63
CA SER A 269 9.23 0.33 -32.50
C SER A 269 8.08 -0.48 -31.87
N SER A 270 8.22 -0.82 -30.59
CA SER A 270 7.30 -1.64 -29.81
C SER A 270 6.52 -0.73 -28.87
N ILE A 271 5.42 -1.24 -28.35
CA ILE A 271 4.55 -0.48 -27.47
C ILE A 271 5.16 -0.47 -26.07
N ASP A 272 5.51 0.71 -25.56
CA ASP A 272 5.99 0.92 -24.20
C ASP A 272 4.93 1.68 -23.38
N THR A 273 4.44 1.10 -22.28
CA THR A 273 3.31 1.64 -21.48
C THR A 273 3.45 1.40 -19.97
N ALA A 274 2.47 1.85 -19.19
CA ALA A 274 2.36 1.64 -17.74
C ALA A 274 3.65 1.97 -16.94
N PRO A 275 4.20 3.20 -17.08
CA PRO A 275 5.40 3.60 -16.36
C PRO A 275 5.16 3.72 -14.84
N THR A 276 6.12 3.26 -14.04
CA THR A 276 6.24 3.56 -12.61
C THR A 276 7.69 3.87 -12.25
N LEU A 277 7.93 5.00 -11.57
CA LEU A 277 9.26 5.41 -11.10
C LEU A 277 9.57 4.77 -9.75
N SER A 278 10.84 4.45 -9.53
CA SER A 278 11.37 4.14 -8.21
C SER A 278 11.29 5.39 -7.30
N PRO A 279 11.22 5.22 -5.98
CA PRO A 279 11.08 6.34 -5.04
C PRO A 279 12.20 7.40 -5.13
N ASP A 280 13.40 6.98 -5.52
CA ASP A 280 14.58 7.83 -5.73
C ASP A 280 14.64 8.47 -7.13
N ASN A 281 13.65 8.20 -7.99
CA ASN A 281 13.56 8.58 -9.40
C ASN A 281 14.68 8.06 -10.32
N ARG A 282 15.53 7.13 -9.87
CA ARG A 282 16.63 6.61 -10.69
C ARG A 282 16.20 5.57 -11.70
N ASN A 283 15.20 4.77 -11.38
CA ASN A 283 14.77 3.65 -12.20
C ASN A 283 13.30 3.81 -12.60
N LEU A 284 13.00 3.49 -13.85
CA LEU A 284 11.64 3.49 -14.39
C LEU A 284 11.30 2.08 -14.82
N VAL A 285 10.30 1.46 -14.19
CA VAL A 285 9.73 0.19 -14.69
C VAL A 285 8.56 0.48 -15.61
N PHE A 286 8.40 -0.34 -16.63
CA PHE A 286 7.35 -0.18 -17.63
C PHE A 286 7.07 -1.51 -18.35
N VAL A 287 5.95 -1.57 -19.05
CA VAL A 287 5.55 -2.73 -19.85
C VAL A 287 5.95 -2.52 -21.29
N SER A 288 6.56 -3.54 -21.91
CA SER A 288 6.86 -3.55 -23.35
C SER A 288 6.55 -4.89 -24.00
N ASP A 289 6.05 -4.86 -25.23
CA ASP A 289 5.77 -6.04 -26.05
C ASP A 289 6.92 -6.41 -27.02
N ARG A 290 8.08 -5.76 -26.89
CA ARG A 290 9.24 -5.91 -27.79
C ARG A 290 9.79 -7.34 -27.96
N THR A 291 9.41 -8.24 -27.05
CA THR A 291 9.76 -9.67 -27.10
C THR A 291 8.57 -10.57 -27.42
N GLY A 292 7.52 -10.03 -28.05
CA GLY A 292 6.34 -10.74 -28.56
C GLY A 292 5.15 -10.81 -27.60
N ARG A 293 5.38 -10.87 -26.28
CA ARG A 293 4.36 -10.72 -25.23
C ARG A 293 4.74 -9.58 -24.30
N GLU A 294 3.78 -9.07 -23.55
CA GLU A 294 4.01 -8.03 -22.53
C GLU A 294 4.98 -8.54 -21.47
N GLN A 295 6.05 -7.78 -21.24
CA GLN A 295 7.05 -8.05 -20.23
C GLN A 295 7.38 -6.77 -19.48
N ILE A 296 7.92 -6.92 -18.28
CA ILE A 296 8.38 -5.78 -17.49
C ILE A 296 9.83 -5.49 -17.85
N TYR A 297 10.09 -4.22 -18.15
CA TYR A 297 11.40 -3.67 -18.42
C TYR A 297 11.72 -2.58 -17.39
N MET A 298 13.00 -2.37 -17.15
CA MET A 298 13.53 -1.27 -16.36
C MET A 298 14.38 -0.38 -17.26
N ARG A 299 14.22 0.94 -17.12
CA ARG A 299 15.09 1.95 -17.70
C ARG A 299 15.82 2.69 -16.58
N ASP A 300 17.14 2.67 -16.62
CA ASP A 300 17.97 3.52 -15.78
C ASP A 300 17.89 4.98 -16.28
N ARG A 301 17.66 5.92 -15.37
CA ARG A 301 17.38 7.32 -15.74
C ARG A 301 18.59 8.00 -16.35
N ASP A 302 19.76 7.80 -15.75
CA ASP A 302 20.98 8.57 -16.03
C ASP A 302 21.69 8.06 -17.29
N SER A 303 21.89 6.74 -17.40
CA SER A 303 22.48 6.11 -18.59
C SER A 303 21.48 5.96 -19.73
N GLY A 304 20.18 5.89 -19.43
CA GLY A 304 19.14 5.57 -20.41
C GLY A 304 19.10 4.10 -20.84
N SER A 305 19.92 3.24 -20.22
CA SER A 305 19.97 1.81 -20.50
C SER A 305 18.65 1.14 -20.16
N ILE A 306 18.25 0.15 -20.96
CA ILE A 306 17.01 -0.60 -20.76
C ILE A 306 17.33 -2.09 -20.59
N TYR A 307 16.79 -2.68 -19.53
CA TYR A 307 16.93 -4.08 -19.17
C TYR A 307 15.55 -4.73 -19.06
N ARG A 308 15.45 -6.01 -19.43
CA ARG A 308 14.24 -6.82 -19.21
C ARG A 308 14.32 -7.44 -17.83
N LEU A 309 13.22 -7.43 -17.06
CA LEU A 309 13.16 -8.04 -15.73
C LEU A 309 12.50 -9.43 -15.75
N THR A 310 11.50 -9.65 -16.60
CA THR A 310 10.73 -10.90 -16.62
C THR A 310 11.04 -11.76 -17.84
N PHE A 311 11.40 -13.04 -17.68
CA PHE A 311 11.86 -13.91 -18.79
C PHE A 311 11.10 -15.24 -18.96
N ASP A 312 10.21 -15.55 -18.04
CA ASP A 312 9.58 -16.86 -17.83
C ASP A 312 8.47 -17.27 -18.81
N GLY A 313 8.27 -16.51 -19.89
CA GLY A 313 7.31 -16.83 -20.96
C GLY A 313 5.84 -16.48 -20.66
N PHE A 314 5.54 -15.97 -19.47
CA PHE A 314 4.20 -15.48 -19.12
C PHE A 314 4.02 -14.02 -19.57
N SER A 315 2.77 -13.55 -19.69
CA SER A 315 2.51 -12.11 -19.89
C SER A 315 2.58 -11.40 -18.54
N ASN A 316 3.35 -10.30 -18.45
CA ASN A 316 3.58 -9.55 -17.22
C ASN A 316 3.25 -8.07 -17.44
N SER A 317 2.43 -7.48 -16.56
CA SER A 317 1.87 -6.14 -16.72
C SER A 317 1.65 -5.41 -15.39
N ASP A 318 1.25 -4.13 -15.45
CA ASP A 318 0.96 -3.25 -14.29
C ASP A 318 2.06 -3.23 -13.20
N PRO A 319 3.35 -3.03 -13.52
CA PRO A 319 4.40 -2.99 -12.51
C PRO A 319 4.32 -1.74 -11.64
N VAL A 320 4.45 -1.91 -10.33
CA VAL A 320 4.49 -0.81 -9.36
C VAL A 320 5.61 -1.02 -8.35
N TRP A 321 6.53 -0.05 -8.30
CA TRP A 321 7.57 0.01 -7.27
C TRP A 321 6.97 0.16 -5.88
N SER A 322 7.58 -0.52 -4.92
CA SER A 322 7.31 -0.28 -3.53
C SER A 322 7.80 1.10 -3.07
N PRO A 323 7.20 1.69 -2.02
CA PRO A 323 7.60 3.02 -1.53
C PRO A 323 9.03 3.11 -0.99
N ASP A 324 9.62 1.99 -0.58
CA ASP A 324 11.01 1.87 -0.11
C ASP A 324 11.99 1.48 -1.23
N GLY A 325 11.49 1.17 -2.44
CA GLY A 325 12.29 0.78 -3.59
C GLY A 325 12.88 -0.63 -3.52
N THR A 326 12.46 -1.47 -2.56
CA THR A 326 13.02 -2.81 -2.36
C THR A 326 12.28 -3.92 -3.10
N ARG A 327 11.09 -3.64 -3.66
CA ARG A 327 10.24 -4.62 -4.35
C ARG A 327 9.45 -4.00 -5.50
N ILE A 328 9.00 -4.86 -6.42
CA ILE A 328 8.05 -4.51 -7.48
C ILE A 328 6.88 -5.49 -7.42
N VAL A 329 5.66 -4.96 -7.29
CA VAL A 329 4.42 -5.74 -7.43
C VAL A 329 3.90 -5.64 -8.86
N PHE A 330 3.36 -6.71 -9.42
CA PHE A 330 2.88 -6.73 -10.79
C PHE A 330 1.80 -7.78 -11.04
N SER A 331 1.12 -7.68 -12.18
CA SER A 331 0.15 -8.66 -12.68
C SER A 331 0.84 -9.65 -13.61
N ARG A 332 0.59 -10.95 -13.43
CA ARG A 332 1.10 -12.02 -14.30
C ARG A 332 -0.02 -12.94 -14.76
N SER A 333 -0.07 -13.22 -16.06
CA SER A 333 -1.07 -14.10 -16.65
C SER A 333 -0.63 -15.56 -16.55
N VAL A 334 -1.09 -16.29 -15.53
CA VAL A 334 -0.81 -17.72 -15.32
C VAL A 334 -2.05 -18.53 -15.72
N ASN A 335 -1.89 -19.48 -16.64
CA ASN A 335 -2.99 -20.32 -17.14
C ASN A 335 -4.20 -19.51 -17.65
N GLY A 336 -3.94 -18.37 -18.29
CA GLY A 336 -4.98 -17.47 -18.82
C GLY A 336 -5.69 -16.62 -17.77
N ARG A 337 -5.18 -16.55 -16.53
CA ARG A 337 -5.71 -15.71 -15.46
C ARG A 337 -4.64 -14.77 -14.92
N ASN A 338 -4.95 -13.49 -14.78
CA ASN A 338 -4.06 -12.54 -14.12
C ASN A 338 -4.01 -12.84 -12.62
N GLN A 339 -2.81 -12.84 -12.05
CA GLN A 339 -2.54 -12.99 -10.63
C GLN A 339 -1.52 -11.94 -10.19
N ILE A 340 -1.53 -11.57 -8.92
CA ILE A 340 -0.58 -10.63 -8.35
C ILE A 340 0.69 -11.37 -7.93
N PHE A 341 1.83 -10.85 -8.35
CA PHE A 341 3.16 -11.32 -8.01
C PHE A 341 4.00 -10.19 -7.45
N LEU A 342 5.01 -10.57 -6.69
CA LEU A 342 6.10 -9.74 -6.21
C LEU A 342 7.41 -10.23 -6.83
N MET A 343 8.35 -9.31 -7.06
CA MET A 343 9.73 -9.61 -7.41
C MET A 343 10.66 -8.56 -6.79
N ASP A 344 11.95 -8.87 -6.76
CA ASP A 344 12.96 -7.88 -6.43
C ASP A 344 13.24 -6.89 -7.60
N PRO A 345 13.99 -5.81 -7.37
CA PRO A 345 14.35 -4.84 -8.40
C PRO A 345 15.22 -5.39 -9.55
N PHE A 346 15.85 -6.54 -9.35
CA PHE A 346 16.73 -7.18 -10.33
C PHE A 346 15.98 -8.16 -11.23
N GLY A 347 14.70 -8.44 -10.93
CA GLY A 347 13.84 -9.33 -11.70
C GLY A 347 13.87 -10.78 -11.22
N ASP A 348 14.40 -11.02 -10.02
CA ASP A 348 14.46 -12.33 -9.35
C ASP A 348 13.42 -12.41 -8.21
N ASP A 349 13.45 -13.51 -7.45
CA ASP A 349 12.61 -13.76 -6.26
C ASP A 349 11.09 -13.60 -6.49
N TYR A 350 10.58 -14.30 -7.52
CA TYR A 350 9.16 -14.29 -7.82
C TYR A 350 8.33 -14.93 -6.69
N GLN A 351 7.50 -14.12 -6.03
CA GLN A 351 6.51 -14.59 -5.07
C GLN A 351 5.09 -14.38 -5.59
N GLN A 352 4.31 -15.44 -5.71
CA GLN A 352 2.89 -15.35 -6.06
C GLN A 352 2.06 -14.97 -4.82
N LEU A 353 1.37 -13.82 -4.87
CA LEU A 353 0.56 -13.31 -3.74
C LEU A 353 -0.92 -13.70 -3.84
N THR A 354 -1.45 -13.88 -5.05
CA THR A 354 -2.82 -14.36 -5.25
C THR A 354 -2.86 -15.66 -6.03
N ASN A 355 -3.76 -16.55 -5.61
CA ASN A 355 -4.08 -17.77 -6.33
C ASN A 355 -5.62 -17.91 -6.44
N GLY A 356 -6.11 -18.36 -7.59
CA GLY A 356 -7.54 -18.57 -7.78
C GLY A 356 -7.97 -18.67 -9.24
N GLY A 357 -9.17 -19.20 -9.47
CA GLY A 357 -9.79 -19.31 -10.79
C GLY A 357 -10.37 -18.00 -11.34
N TYR A 358 -9.92 -16.85 -10.82
CA TYR A 358 -10.41 -15.51 -11.15
C TYR A 358 -9.21 -14.57 -11.41
N ASN A 359 -9.46 -13.47 -12.11
CA ASN A 359 -8.44 -12.46 -12.39
C ASN A 359 -8.19 -11.60 -11.14
N SER A 360 -6.91 -11.34 -10.86
CA SER A 360 -6.42 -10.34 -9.90
C SER A 360 -5.38 -9.47 -10.63
N GLU A 361 -5.58 -8.16 -10.66
CA GLU A 361 -4.78 -7.24 -11.48
C GLU A 361 -4.73 -5.81 -10.91
N LYS A 362 -3.92 -4.96 -11.55
CA LYS A 362 -3.75 -3.53 -11.23
C LYS A 362 -3.41 -3.28 -9.75
N PRO A 363 -2.31 -3.89 -9.25
CA PRO A 363 -1.89 -3.70 -7.87
C PRO A 363 -1.41 -2.27 -7.60
N THR A 364 -1.51 -1.81 -6.36
CA THR A 364 -0.91 -0.56 -5.87
C THR A 364 -0.53 -0.71 -4.40
N TRP A 365 0.59 -0.12 -4.01
CA TRP A 365 1.09 -0.17 -2.65
C TRP A 365 0.37 0.82 -1.73
N SER A 366 0.25 0.46 -0.46
CA SER A 366 0.08 1.45 0.60
C SER A 366 1.34 2.31 0.70
N PRO A 367 1.22 3.57 1.15
CA PRO A 367 2.39 4.45 1.26
C PRO A 367 3.46 3.99 2.25
N ASP A 368 3.09 3.16 3.23
CA ASP A 368 4.00 2.54 4.20
C ASP A 368 4.58 1.20 3.70
N GLY A 369 4.19 0.74 2.52
CA GLY A 369 4.68 -0.49 1.90
C GLY A 369 4.14 -1.80 2.50
N ARG A 370 3.26 -1.76 3.52
CA ARG A 370 2.81 -2.98 4.22
C ARG A 370 1.63 -3.70 3.57
N GLN A 371 0.91 -3.01 2.69
CA GLN A 371 -0.32 -3.50 2.09
C GLN A 371 -0.36 -3.24 0.59
N ILE A 372 -1.14 -4.07 -0.11
CA ILE A 372 -1.37 -3.97 -1.55
C ILE A 372 -2.88 -3.94 -1.79
N VAL A 373 -3.36 -2.90 -2.48
CA VAL A 373 -4.71 -2.86 -3.05
C VAL A 373 -4.66 -3.37 -4.48
N PHE A 374 -5.62 -4.19 -4.87
CA PHE A 374 -5.72 -4.76 -6.22
C PHE A 374 -7.19 -4.96 -6.61
N ALA A 375 -7.45 -5.07 -7.91
CA ALA A 375 -8.77 -5.42 -8.42
C ALA A 375 -8.87 -6.93 -8.62
N ALA A 376 -9.95 -7.57 -8.15
CA ALA A 376 -10.17 -8.98 -8.39
C ALA A 376 -11.62 -9.33 -8.76
N GLU A 377 -11.78 -10.33 -9.61
CA GLU A 377 -13.06 -10.79 -10.16
C GLU A 377 -13.67 -11.96 -9.35
N ARG A 378 -13.47 -11.99 -8.03
CA ARG A 378 -13.93 -13.09 -7.16
C ARG A 378 -15.45 -13.29 -7.16
N THR A 379 -16.21 -12.25 -7.51
CA THR A 379 -17.67 -12.27 -7.56
C THR A 379 -18.22 -12.16 -8.99
N GLY A 380 -17.40 -12.41 -10.01
CA GLY A 380 -17.77 -12.29 -11.44
C GLY A 380 -17.75 -10.84 -11.99
N ILE A 381 -17.30 -9.88 -11.19
CA ILE A 381 -17.07 -8.49 -11.57
C ILE A 381 -15.89 -7.97 -10.73
N PHE A 382 -15.07 -7.08 -11.28
CA PHE A 382 -13.94 -6.54 -10.53
C PHE A 382 -14.40 -5.71 -9.33
N LYS A 383 -13.88 -6.07 -8.15
CA LYS A 383 -13.97 -5.31 -6.91
C LYS A 383 -12.57 -5.03 -6.39
N LEU A 384 -12.42 -3.97 -5.59
CA LEU A 384 -11.17 -3.74 -4.89
C LEU A 384 -11.03 -4.63 -3.66
N TYR A 385 -9.88 -5.25 -3.57
CA TYR A 385 -9.41 -6.02 -2.42
C TYR A 385 -8.12 -5.39 -1.91
N VAL A 386 -7.83 -5.65 -0.64
CA VAL A 386 -6.56 -5.32 0.00
C VAL A 386 -6.01 -6.55 0.69
N MET A 387 -4.69 -6.69 0.69
CA MET A 387 -3.95 -7.75 1.36
C MET A 387 -2.67 -7.18 1.98
N PHE A 388 -2.07 -7.91 2.91
CA PHE A 388 -0.73 -7.62 3.38
C PHE A 388 0.29 -8.04 2.32
N VAL A 389 1.50 -7.46 2.38
CA VAL A 389 2.55 -7.73 1.39
C VAL A 389 2.96 -9.21 1.31
N ASP A 390 2.82 -9.95 2.41
CA ASP A 390 3.04 -11.40 2.46
C ASP A 390 1.93 -12.23 1.76
N GLY A 391 0.94 -11.57 1.14
CA GLY A 391 -0.21 -12.19 0.46
C GLY A 391 -1.33 -12.62 1.41
N THR A 392 -1.15 -12.46 2.72
CA THR A 392 -2.18 -12.83 3.69
C THR A 392 -3.22 -11.73 3.86
N GLY A 393 -4.31 -12.08 4.56
CA GLY A 393 -5.33 -11.15 4.98
C GLY A 393 -6.11 -10.46 3.87
N VAL A 394 -6.26 -11.14 2.73
CA VAL A 394 -7.07 -10.67 1.62
C VAL A 394 -8.50 -10.39 2.09
N ARG A 395 -8.92 -9.13 2.00
CA ARG A 395 -10.29 -8.68 2.31
C ARG A 395 -10.80 -7.76 1.22
N ARG A 396 -12.11 -7.73 1.01
CA ARG A 396 -12.73 -6.74 0.13
C ARG A 396 -12.59 -5.36 0.78
N LEU A 397 -12.08 -4.38 0.03
CA LEU A 397 -11.88 -3.01 0.51
C LEU A 397 -13.21 -2.24 0.52
N THR A 398 -14.03 -2.42 -0.52
CA THR A 398 -15.24 -1.64 -0.75
C THR A 398 -16.50 -2.38 -0.31
N ASN A 399 -17.54 -1.63 0.05
CA ASN A 399 -18.89 -2.17 0.29
C ASN A 399 -19.91 -1.73 -0.78
N THR A 400 -19.46 -1.53 -2.03
CA THR A 400 -20.34 -1.09 -3.12
C THR A 400 -21.35 -2.18 -3.53
N PRO A 401 -22.49 -1.78 -4.13
CA PRO A 401 -23.46 -2.71 -4.69
C PRO A 401 -22.83 -3.71 -5.69
N ARG A 402 -23.43 -4.90 -5.82
CA ARG A 402 -22.87 -6.00 -6.62
C ARG A 402 -22.53 -5.60 -8.06
N GLY A 403 -23.40 -4.87 -8.75
CA GLY A 403 -23.20 -4.49 -10.16
C GLY A 403 -22.17 -3.38 -10.43
N PHE A 404 -21.46 -2.88 -9.41
CA PHE A 404 -20.45 -1.85 -9.58
C PHE A 404 -19.10 -2.51 -9.90
N GLU A 405 -18.40 -2.10 -10.95
CA GLU A 405 -17.05 -2.57 -11.28
C GLU A 405 -16.02 -1.54 -10.80
N GLU A 406 -14.94 -2.02 -10.19
CA GLU A 406 -13.91 -1.19 -9.54
C GLU A 406 -12.53 -1.67 -9.96
N THR A 407 -11.71 -0.76 -10.50
CA THR A 407 -10.37 -1.10 -11.03
C THR A 407 -9.39 0.06 -10.85
N GLY A 408 -8.09 -0.22 -11.00
CA GLY A 408 -7.04 0.80 -11.11
C GLY A 408 -7.03 1.74 -9.91
N ALA A 409 -6.68 1.21 -8.73
CA ALA A 409 -6.60 2.00 -7.52
C ALA A 409 -5.27 2.79 -7.46
N SER A 410 -5.27 3.89 -6.71
CA SER A 410 -4.08 4.61 -6.25
C SER A 410 -4.30 5.05 -4.82
N TRP A 411 -3.32 4.78 -3.96
CA TRP A 411 -3.38 5.02 -2.53
C TRP A 411 -2.65 6.32 -2.16
N SER A 412 -3.32 7.23 -1.46
CA SER A 412 -2.73 8.48 -0.99
C SER A 412 -1.92 8.26 0.29
N ARG A 413 -0.93 9.12 0.51
CA ARG A 413 -0.41 9.38 1.87
C ARG A 413 -1.46 10.11 2.70
N ARG A 414 -1.20 10.27 3.99
CA ARG A 414 -1.98 11.21 4.79
C ARG A 414 -1.68 12.61 4.26
N VAL A 415 -2.72 13.39 4.03
CA VAL A 415 -2.54 14.84 3.85
C VAL A 415 -2.33 15.37 5.26
N LEU A 416 -1.16 15.91 5.56
CA LEU A 416 -0.97 16.68 6.79
C LEU A 416 -1.95 17.84 6.72
N GLU A 417 -3.02 17.80 7.52
CA GLU A 417 -3.81 18.98 7.77
C GLU A 417 -2.85 19.99 8.41
N GLY A 418 -2.46 21.01 7.64
CA GLY A 418 -1.66 22.11 8.17
C GLY A 418 -2.38 22.64 9.40
N GLY A 419 -1.69 22.59 10.54
CA GLY A 419 -2.24 23.07 11.80
C GLY A 419 -2.84 24.46 11.60
N SER A 420 -4.15 24.56 11.78
CA SER A 420 -4.86 25.83 11.93
C SER A 420 -4.75 26.32 13.36
#